data_AF-A0A7S2YM36-F1
#
_entry.id   AF-A0A7S2YM36-F1
#
_cell.length_a   1.000
_cell.length_b   1.000
_cell.length_c   1.000
_cell.angle_alpha   90.00
_cell.angle_beta   90.00
_cell.angle_gamma   90.00
#
_symmetry.space_group_name_H-M   'P 1'
#
loop_
_entity.id
_entity.type
_entity.pdbx_description
1 polymer ?
#
loop_
_entity_poly.entity_id
_entity_poly.type
_entity_poly.pdbx_seq_one_letter_code
_entity_poly.pdbx_strand_id
1 'polypeptide(L)'
;ADRVDNRFLVGSSQVRGTNELYACRFHAEVNEIGIDASIPHPTGPVQSIACSPTDVSLVATSSPSESNATLWKIPRDIMEDAGGIQYDEEDHNDALGAAPRAAMDSIATMPTESG
;
A
#
# COMPACT_ATOMS: atom_id res chain seq x y z
N ALA A 1 -5.94 26.67 1.33
CA ALA A 1 -4.78 26.04 0.68
C ALA A 1 -5.17 24.59 0.44
N ASP A 2 -5.14 24.14 -0.80
CA ASP A 2 -5.41 22.72 -1.11
C ASP A 2 -4.39 21.88 -0.36
N ARG A 3 -4.87 21.05 0.57
CA ARG A 3 -4.03 20.10 1.27
C ARG A 3 -3.59 19.10 0.21
N VAL A 4 -2.34 19.21 -0.25
CA VAL A 4 -1.77 18.27 -1.20
C VAL A 4 -1.80 16.90 -0.54
N ASP A 5 -2.60 15.99 -1.08
CA ASP A 5 -2.71 14.63 -0.57
C ASP A 5 -1.46 13.86 -1.00
N ASN A 6 -0.45 13.83 -0.12
CA ASN A 6 0.84 13.21 -0.38
C ASN A 6 0.80 11.70 -0.11
N ARG A 7 -0.26 11.02 -0.54
CA ARG A 7 -0.42 9.56 -0.35
C ARG A 7 0.11 8.80 -1.55
N PHE A 8 0.76 7.68 -1.28
CA PHE A 8 1.27 6.78 -2.30
C PHE A 8 1.30 5.34 -1.80
N LEU A 9 1.27 4.41 -2.75
CA LEU A 9 1.37 2.98 -2.46
C LEU A 9 2.80 2.50 -2.63
N VAL A 10 3.25 1.66 -1.70
CA VAL A 10 4.56 1.00 -1.77
C VAL A 10 4.36 -0.51 -1.65
N GLY A 11 4.88 -1.26 -2.60
CA GLY A 11 4.88 -2.73 -2.55
C GLY A 11 6.18 -3.24 -1.97
N SER A 12 6.12 -4.23 -1.09
CA SER A 12 7.32 -4.89 -0.58
C SER A 12 7.79 -6.01 -1.50
N SER A 13 9.09 -6.30 -1.45
CA SER A 13 9.74 -7.43 -2.12
C SER A 13 10.65 -8.16 -1.14
N GLN A 14 10.07 -8.61 -0.02
CA GLN A 14 10.75 -9.36 1.02
C GLN A 14 11.13 -10.75 0.52
N VAL A 15 12.39 -11.14 0.76
CA VAL A 15 12.90 -12.50 0.49
C VAL A 15 12.43 -13.50 1.55
N ARG A 16 12.21 -13.02 2.78
CA ARG A 16 11.76 -13.81 3.94
C ARG A 16 10.63 -13.04 4.61
N GLY A 17 9.44 -13.62 4.64
CA GLY A 17 8.25 -13.00 5.25
C GLY A 17 7.10 -12.86 4.25
N THR A 18 6.02 -12.24 4.72
CA THR A 18 4.85 -11.91 3.89
C THR A 18 5.12 -10.59 3.19
N ASN A 19 4.77 -10.53 1.91
CA ASN A 19 4.80 -9.28 1.18
C ASN A 19 3.51 -8.49 1.42
N GLU A 20 3.62 -7.17 1.46
CA GLU A 20 2.54 -6.26 1.79
C GLU A 20 2.54 -5.08 0.80
N LEU A 21 1.36 -4.50 0.63
CA LEU A 21 1.17 -3.16 0.07
C LEU A 21 1.00 -2.19 1.24
N TYR A 22 1.81 -1.14 1.25
CA TYR A 22 1.72 -0.06 2.24
C TYR A 22 1.02 1.14 1.62
N ALA A 23 0.06 1.71 2.34
CA ALA A 23 -0.42 3.06 2.08
C ALA A 23 0.43 4.02 2.92
N CYS A 24 1.21 4.85 2.24
CA CYS A 24 2.16 5.75 2.87
C CYS A 24 1.74 7.20 2.66
N ARG A 25 2.11 8.05 3.62
CA ARG A 25 1.88 9.50 3.57
C ARG A 25 3.21 10.23 3.75
N PHE A 26 3.53 11.14 2.82
CA PHE A 26 4.71 12.00 2.96
C PHE A 26 4.37 13.31 3.68
N HIS A 27 5.02 13.51 4.82
CA HIS A 27 4.90 14.68 5.67
C HIS A 27 6.00 15.68 5.30
N ALA A 28 5.68 16.62 4.40
CA ALA A 28 6.66 17.56 3.86
C ALA A 28 7.27 18.50 4.92
N GLU A 29 6.54 18.80 6.00
CA GLU A 29 6.99 19.69 7.08
C GLU A 29 8.16 19.11 7.89
N VAL A 30 8.15 17.80 8.09
CA VAL A 30 9.19 17.05 8.83
C VAL A 30 10.07 16.19 7.94
N ASN A 31 9.76 16.12 6.63
CA ASN A 31 10.45 15.30 5.63
C ASN A 31 10.46 13.80 5.98
N GLU A 32 9.32 13.28 6.42
CA GLU A 32 9.17 11.88 6.83
C GLU A 32 8.07 11.16 6.04
N ILE A 33 8.16 9.83 5.99
CA ILE A 33 7.15 8.96 5.42
C ILE A 33 6.48 8.20 6.56
N GLY A 34 5.19 8.43 6.77
CA GLY A 34 4.35 7.65 7.67
C GLY A 34 3.68 6.51 6.91
N ILE A 35 3.43 5.39 7.60
CA ILE A 35 2.63 4.27 7.07
C ILE A 35 1.23 4.40 7.67
N ASP A 36 0.25 4.78 6.85
CA ASP A 36 -1.16 4.88 7.26
C ASP A 36 -1.77 3.48 7.43
N ALA A 37 -1.40 2.53 6.56
CA ALA A 37 -1.87 1.15 6.63
C ALA A 37 -0.91 0.16 5.98
N SER A 38 -0.92 -1.07 6.49
CA SER A 38 -0.31 -2.23 5.83
C SER A 38 -1.38 -3.21 5.39
N ILE A 39 -1.26 -3.65 4.16
CA ILE A 39 -2.26 -4.48 3.50
C ILE A 39 -1.56 -5.76 3.02
N PRO A 40 -1.91 -6.95 3.56
CA PRO A 40 -1.29 -8.20 3.15
C PRO A 40 -1.45 -8.43 1.65
N HIS A 41 -0.34 -8.72 0.98
CA HIS A 41 -0.31 -8.97 -0.46
C HIS A 41 -0.10 -10.46 -0.72
N PRO A 42 -1.11 -11.16 -1.29
CA PRO A 42 -1.08 -12.62 -1.34
C PRO A 42 -0.28 -13.18 -2.52
N THR A 43 0.21 -12.36 -3.47
CA THR A 43 0.88 -12.87 -4.69
C THR A 43 2.41 -12.85 -4.61
N GLY A 44 2.98 -12.69 -3.40
CA GLY A 44 4.42 -12.69 -3.21
C GLY A 44 5.05 -11.31 -3.46
N PRO A 45 6.32 -11.22 -3.88
CA PRO A 45 7.00 -9.95 -4.07
C PRO A 45 6.26 -9.03 -5.06
N VAL A 46 5.96 -7.80 -4.65
CA VAL A 46 5.29 -6.83 -5.52
C VAL A 46 6.29 -6.26 -6.52
N GLN A 47 6.14 -6.62 -7.79
CA GLN A 47 7.01 -6.12 -8.87
C GLN A 47 6.48 -4.83 -9.47
N SER A 48 5.17 -4.77 -9.70
CA SER A 48 4.52 -3.62 -10.32
C SER A 48 3.21 -3.28 -9.62
N ILE A 49 2.88 -2.00 -9.65
CA ILE A 49 1.65 -1.43 -9.09
C ILE A 49 1.07 -0.49 -10.14
N ALA A 50 -0.21 -0.65 -10.47
CA ALA A 50 -0.94 0.25 -11.33
C ALA A 50 -2.27 0.63 -10.67
N CYS A 51 -2.46 1.92 -10.38
CA CYS A 51 -3.70 2.44 -9.83
C CYS A 51 -4.70 2.74 -10.96
N SER A 52 -5.99 2.57 -10.68
CA SER A 52 -7.02 2.99 -11.63
C SER A 52 -7.11 4.52 -11.69
N PRO A 53 -7.20 5.12 -12.89
CA PRO A 53 -7.34 6.57 -13.04
C PRO A 53 -8.74 7.08 -12.68
N THR A 54 -9.73 6.19 -12.58
CA THR A 54 -11.14 6.55 -12.33
C THR A 54 -11.70 6.02 -11.02
N ASP A 55 -10.99 5.09 -10.36
CA ASP A 55 -11.38 4.52 -9.08
C ASP A 55 -10.15 4.37 -8.19
N VAL A 56 -9.99 5.31 -7.28
CA VAL A 56 -8.86 5.35 -6.34
C VAL A 56 -8.76 4.10 -5.46
N SER A 57 -9.84 3.32 -5.31
CA SER A 57 -9.87 2.09 -4.51
C SER A 57 -9.38 0.86 -5.28
N LEU A 58 -9.10 0.99 -6.57
CA LEU A 58 -8.65 -0.13 -7.39
C LEU A 58 -7.16 -0.05 -7.70
N VAL A 59 -6.48 -1.15 -7.42
CA VAL A 59 -5.05 -1.30 -7.69
C VAL A 59 -4.77 -2.66 -8.32
N ALA A 60 -4.05 -2.67 -9.42
CA ALA A 60 -3.52 -3.89 -10.03
C ALA A 60 -2.06 -4.08 -9.61
N THR A 61 -1.69 -5.32 -9.31
CA THR A 61 -0.31 -5.69 -9.00
C THR A 61 0.13 -6.93 -9.75
N SER A 62 1.41 -7.00 -10.09
CA SER A 62 2.06 -8.23 -10.56
C SER A 62 3.17 -8.67 -9.61
N SER A 63 3.47 -9.97 -9.66
CA SER A 63 4.57 -10.60 -8.97
C SER A 63 5.46 -11.31 -9.99
N PRO A 64 6.79 -11.35 -9.79
CA PRO A 64 7.68 -12.03 -10.74
C PRO A 64 7.50 -13.55 -10.72
N SER A 65 6.86 -14.09 -9.68
CA SER A 65 6.63 -15.53 -9.51
C SER A 65 5.27 -15.98 -10.09
N GLU A 66 4.39 -15.04 -10.43
CA GLU A 66 3.05 -15.30 -10.91
C GLU A 66 2.90 -14.86 -12.37
N SER A 67 2.25 -15.67 -13.19
CA SER A 67 1.95 -15.33 -14.60
C SER A 67 0.72 -14.44 -14.74
N ASN A 68 0.18 -13.93 -13.64
CA ASN A 68 -1.05 -13.17 -13.63
C ASN A 68 -0.88 -11.86 -12.84
N ALA A 69 -1.48 -10.81 -13.36
CA ALA A 69 -1.74 -9.60 -12.60
C ALA A 69 -3.05 -9.79 -11.83
N THR A 70 -3.11 -9.28 -10.61
CA THR A 70 -4.32 -9.31 -9.80
C THR A 70 -4.81 -7.90 -9.53
N LEU A 71 -6.10 -7.68 -9.76
CA LEU A 71 -6.82 -6.46 -9.46
C LEU A 71 -7.43 -6.58 -8.07
N TRP A 72 -7.14 -5.61 -7.23
CA TRP A 72 -7.53 -5.58 -5.83
C TRP A 72 -8.40 -4.37 -5.53
N LYS A 73 -9.23 -4.51 -4.49
CA LYS A 73 -9.91 -3.40 -3.84
C LYS A 73 -9.21 -3.02 -2.54
N ILE A 74 -8.80 -1.76 -2.44
CA ILE A 74 -8.32 -1.15 -1.20
C ILE A 74 -9.54 -0.86 -0.32
N PRO A 75 -9.54 -1.28 0.96
CA PRO A 75 -10.59 -0.95 1.92
C PRO A 75 -10.80 0.57 1.99
N ARG A 76 -12.07 1.00 1.93
CA ARG A 76 -12.40 2.45 1.96
C ARG A 76 -11.90 3.14 3.20
N ASP A 77 -11.92 2.46 4.34
CA ASP A 77 -11.47 3.01 5.60
C ASP A 77 -10.00 3.46 5.52
N ILE A 78 -9.13 2.75 4.79
CA ILE A 78 -7.72 3.16 4.59
C ILE A 78 -7.61 4.46 3.77
N MET A 79 -8.56 4.64 2.85
CA MET A 79 -8.56 5.79 1.94
C MET A 79 -9.22 7.03 2.54
N GLU A 80 -10.26 6.81 3.33
CA GLU A 80 -11.06 7.85 3.97
C GLU A 80 -10.48 8.23 5.35
N ASP A 81 -9.66 7.37 5.96
CA ASP A 81 -8.98 7.70 7.20
C ASP A 81 -7.91 8.78 6.94
N ALA A 82 -8.33 10.02 7.19
CA ALA A 82 -7.50 11.21 7.26
C ALA A 82 -7.03 11.48 8.70
N GLY A 83 -7.36 10.60 9.66
CA GLY A 83 -6.85 10.62 11.01
C GLY A 83 -5.33 10.64 10.97
N GLY A 84 -4.74 11.71 11.51
CA GLY A 84 -3.30 11.83 11.59
C GLY A 84 -2.77 10.73 12.51
N ILE A 85 -1.72 10.05 12.08
CA ILE A 85 -0.84 9.34 13.02
C ILE A 85 -0.38 10.41 14.02
N GLN A 86 -0.73 10.25 15.29
CA GLN A 86 -0.15 11.06 16.36
C GLN A 86 1.32 10.64 16.45
N TYR A 87 2.20 11.49 15.91
CA TYR A 87 3.63 11.37 16.15
C TYR A 87 3.87 11.73 17.61
N ASP A 88 4.20 10.74 18.43
CA ASP A 88 4.82 11.00 19.74
C ASP A 88 6.31 11.22 19.47
N GLU A 89 6.80 12.44 19.67
CA GLU A 89 8.17 12.88 19.37
C GLU A 89 9.25 12.13 20.19
N GLU A 90 8.86 11.29 21.15
CA GLU A 90 9.77 10.57 22.05
C GLU A 90 10.21 9.17 21.55
N ASP A 91 9.60 8.62 20.50
CA ASP A 91 9.80 7.22 20.06
C ASP A 91 10.64 7.07 18.76
N HIS A 92 11.71 7.84 18.65
CA HIS A 92 12.59 7.83 17.47
C HIS A 92 13.44 6.56 17.28
N ASN A 93 13.06 5.38 17.81
CA ASN A 93 13.87 4.17 17.60
C ASN A 93 13.15 2.82 17.48
N ASP A 94 11.83 2.69 17.55
CA ASP A 94 11.18 1.37 17.42
C ASP A 94 9.72 1.46 16.97
N ALA A 95 9.43 1.82 15.72
CA ALA A 95 8.06 1.69 15.23
C ALA A 95 7.94 1.67 13.70
N LEU A 96 8.21 0.52 13.09
CA LEU A 96 7.17 -0.08 12.24
C LEU A 96 5.97 -0.46 13.14
N GLY A 97 5.42 0.53 13.84
CA GLY A 97 4.35 0.38 14.82
C GLY A 97 3.20 -0.32 14.12
N ALA A 98 2.57 -1.26 14.83
CA ALA A 98 1.57 -2.16 14.27
C ALA A 98 0.45 -1.39 13.55
N ALA A 99 0.65 -1.10 12.26
CA ALA A 99 -0.33 -0.43 11.44
C ALA A 99 -1.59 -1.30 11.40
N PRO A 100 -2.79 -0.71 11.39
CA PRO A 100 -4.03 -1.46 11.27
C PRO A 100 -3.96 -2.33 10.01
N ARG A 101 -4.03 -3.66 10.21
CA ARG A 101 -3.97 -4.64 9.13
C ARG A 101 -5.38 -4.89 8.60
N ALA A 102 -5.65 -4.37 7.40
CA ALA A 102 -6.88 -4.69 6.66
C ALA A 102 -6.57 -5.69 5.53
N ALA A 103 -7.55 -6.52 5.18
CA ALA A 103 -7.43 -7.47 4.06
C ALA A 103 -7.89 -6.84 2.75
N MET A 104 -7.24 -7.19 1.62
CA MET A 104 -7.75 -6.87 0.28
C MET A 104 -8.74 -7.90 -0.19
N ASP A 105 -9.69 -7.44 -1.01
CA ASP A 105 -10.51 -8.30 -1.84
C ASP A 105 -9.91 -8.38 -3.25
N SER A 106 -9.59 -9.59 -3.71
CA SER A 106 -9.30 -9.84 -5.14
C SER A 106 -10.59 -9.71 -5.93
N ILE A 107 -10.61 -8.83 -6.92
CA ILE A 107 -11.77 -8.62 -7.78
C ILE A 107 -11.62 -9.42 -9.08
N ALA A 108 -10.41 -9.47 -9.63
CA ALA A 108 -10.13 -10.16 -10.87
C ALA A 108 -8.65 -10.52 -10.98
N THR A 109 -8.37 -11.61 -11.72
CA THR A 109 -7.01 -12.03 -12.07
C THR A 109 -6.94 -12.09 -13.59
N MET A 110 -5.91 -11.48 -14.16
CA MET A 110 -5.68 -11.43 -15.61
C MET A 110 -4.33 -12.05 -15.93
N PRO A 111 -4.24 -12.91 -16.95
CA PRO A 111 -2.95 -13.40 -17.41
C PRO A 111 -2.11 -12.24 -17.93
N THR A 112 -0.86 -12.17 -17.47
CA THR A 112 0.15 -11.34 -18.10
C THR A 112 0.74 -12.17 -19.22
N GLU A 113 0.34 -11.91 -20.46
CA GLU A 113 0.99 -12.55 -21.61
C GLU A 113 2.48 -12.20 -21.56
N SER A 114 3.32 -13.21 -21.36
CA SER A 114 4.77 -13.10 -21.47
C SER A 114 5.10 -12.94 -22.95
N GLY A 115 5.30 -11.69 -23.37
CA GLY A 115 5.89 -11.34 -24.68
C GLY A 115 7.39 -11.60 -24.72
#